data_AF-A0A1Z8SQ31-F1
#
_entry.id   AF-A0A1Z8SQ31-F1
#
_cell.length_a   1.000
_cell.length_b   1.000
_cell.length_c   1.000
_cell.angle_alpha   90.00
_cell.angle_beta   90.00
_cell.angle_gamma   90.00
#
_symmetry.space_group_name_H-M   'P 1'
#
loop_
_entity.id
_entity.type
_entity.pdbx_description
1 polymer ?
#
loop_
_entity_poly.entity_id
_entity_poly.type
_entity_poly.pdbx_seq_one_letter_code
_entity_poly.pdbx_strand_id
1 'polypeptide(L)' 'YKLISFYDYKTWEFYDLKKDPEELHNLFNQESMKLEINRLQKRLRIKKAKFGL' A
#
# COMPACT_ATOMS: atom_id res chain seq x y z
N TYR A 1 7.12 2.43 -4.86
CA TYR A 1 6.16 1.78 -3.94
C TYR A 1 4.73 1.99 -4.39
N LYS A 2 3.94 0.92 -4.35
CA LYS A 2 2.51 0.89 -4.63
C LYS A 2 1.81 0.26 -3.43
N LEU A 3 0.68 0.82 -3.01
CA LEU A 3 -0.17 0.31 -1.94
C LEU A 3 -1.59 0.19 -2.46
N ILE A 4 -2.17 -1.00 -2.38
CA ILE A 4 -3.52 -1.30 -2.86
C ILE A 4 -4.34 -1.80 -1.67
N SER A 5 -5.57 -1.30 -1.54
CA SER A 5 -6.54 -1.78 -0.56
C SER A 5 -7.74 -2.34 -1.32
N PHE A 6 -7.99 -3.64 -1.16
CA PHE A 6 -9.15 -4.31 -1.72
C PHE A 6 -10.25 -4.32 -0.66
N TYR A 7 -11.19 -3.38 -0.76
CA TYR A 7 -12.21 -3.15 0.28
C TYR A 7 -13.18 -4.33 0.42
N ASP A 8 -13.54 -4.97 -0.69
CA ASP A 8 -14.46 -6.12 -0.71
C ASP A 8 -13.90 -7.31 0.08
N TYR A 9 -12.57 -7.47 0.05
CA TYR A 9 -11.86 -8.59 0.69
C TYR A 9 -11.16 -8.18 2.00
N LYS A 10 -11.20 -6.89 2.36
CA LYS A 10 -10.45 -6.33 3.51
C LYS A 10 -8.96 -6.66 3.49
N THR A 11 -8.39 -6.83 2.30
CA THR A 11 -6.97 -7.17 2.11
C THR A 11 -6.17 -5.97 1.61
N TRP A 12 -4.86 -6.05 1.81
CA TRP A 12 -3.90 -5.06 1.35
C TRP A 12 -2.74 -5.73 0.64
N GLU A 13 -2.23 -5.02 -0.36
CA GLU A 13 -1.02 -5.41 -1.07
C GLU A 13 -0.05 -4.23 -1.14
N PHE A 14 1.23 -4.53 -1.06
CA PHE A 14 2.29 -3.54 -1.08
C PHE A 14 3.49 -4.02 -1.89
N TYR A 15 3.95 -3.20 -2.83
CA TYR A 15 5.00 -3.55 -3.79
C TYR A 15 6.10 -2.49 -3.85
N ASP A 16 7.35 -2.93 -3.91
CA ASP A 16 8.50 -2.08 -4.24
C ASP A 16 8.75 -2.10 -5.75
N LEU A 17 8.05 -1.24 -6.49
CA LEU A 17 8.20 -1.12 -7.95
C LEU A 17 9.62 -0.85 -8.45
N LYS A 18 10.57 -0.43 -7.58
CA LYS A 18 11.97 -0.28 -7.98
C LYS A 18 12.69 -1.63 -8.05
N LYS A 19 12.37 -2.54 -7.13
CA LYS A 19 12.99 -3.88 -7.02
C LYS A 19 12.16 -4.97 -7.69
N ASP A 20 10.85 -4.78 -7.71
CA ASP A 20 9.83 -5.70 -8.20
C ASP A 20 8.87 -4.94 -9.14
N PRO A 21 9.34 -4.53 -10.34
CA PRO A 21 8.55 -3.76 -11.29
C PRO A 21 7.35 -4.54 -11.85
N GLU A 22 7.42 -5.87 -11.83
CA GLU A 22 6.35 -6.77 -12.30
C GLU A 22 5.31 -7.10 -11.21
N GLU A 23 5.45 -6.53 -10.00
CA GLU A 23 4.50 -6.69 -8.88
C GLU A 23 4.25 -8.16 -8.48
N LEU A 24 5.28 -9.01 -8.56
CA LEU A 24 5.16 -10.44 -8.27
C LEU A 24 5.26 -10.74 -6.76
N HIS A 25 5.78 -9.81 -5.96
CA HIS A 25 6.11 -10.03 -4.56
C HIS A 25 5.34 -9.08 -3.64
N ASN A 26 4.24 -9.55 -3.05
CA ASN A 26 3.50 -8.77 -2.05
C ASN A 26 4.29 -8.70 -0.73
N LEU A 27 4.74 -7.50 -0.38
CA LEU A 27 5.54 -7.21 0.82
C LEU A 27 4.71 -6.64 1.98
N PHE A 28 3.37 -6.68 1.93
CA PHE A 28 2.52 -6.04 2.95
C PHE A 28 2.77 -6.57 4.37
N ASN A 29 3.06 -7.85 4.52
CA ASN A 29 3.30 -8.48 5.82
C ASN A 29 4.79 -8.45 6.24
N GLN A 30 5.66 -7.79 5.48
CA GLN A 30 7.09 -7.73 5.79
C GLN A 30 7.35 -6.69 6.88
N GLU A 31 7.91 -7.12 8.02
CA GLU A 31 8.20 -6.27 9.17
C GLU A 31 9.05 -5.05 8.80
N SER A 32 10.06 -5.27 7.95
CA SER A 32 10.97 -4.22 7.46
C SER A 32 10.25 -3.12 6.68
N MET A 33 9.08 -3.40 6.11
CA MET A 33 8.30 -2.48 5.29
C MET A 33 7.23 -1.71 6.06
N LYS A 34 7.01 -1.99 7.36
CA LYS A 34 5.95 -1.37 8.15
C LYS A 34 5.98 0.16 8.13
N LEU A 35 7.16 0.78 8.18
CA LEU A 35 7.29 2.23 8.15
C LEU A 35 6.77 2.84 6.84
N GLU A 36 7.15 2.24 5.70
CA GLU A 36 6.70 2.69 4.38
C GLU A 36 5.22 2.43 4.14
N ILE A 37 4.70 1.28 4.58
CA ILE A 37 3.29 0.93 4.52
C ILE A 37 2.46 1.96 5.31
N ASN A 38 2.84 2.25 6.56
CA ASN A 38 2.17 3.24 7.40
C ASN A 38 2.17 4.64 6.76
N ARG A 39 3.29 5.04 6.16
CA ARG A 39 3.42 6.32 5.44
C ARG A 39 2.42 6.41 4.27
N LEU A 40 2.31 5.34 3.46
CA LEU A 40 1.38 5.32 2.33
C LEU A 40 -0.08 5.21 2.76
N GLN A 41 -0.41 4.45 3.81
CA GLN A 41 -1.76 4.40 4.37
C GLN A 41 -2.21 5.78 4.86
N LYS A 42 -1.33 6.51 5.57
CA LYS A 42 -1.61 7.90 5.99
C LYS A 42 -1.87 8.80 4.77
N ARG A 43 -1.05 8.69 3.73
CA ARG A 43 -1.21 9.47 2.50
C ARG A 43 -2.51 9.12 1.76
N LEU A 44 -2.88 7.84 1.71
CA LEU A 44 -4.14 7.37 1.12
C LEU A 44 -5.34 7.98 1.85
N ARG A 45 -5.35 7.93 3.19
CA ARG A 45 -6.41 8.55 4.01
C ARG A 45 -6.57 10.04 3.73
N ILE A 46 -5.46 10.78 3.64
CA ILE A 46 -5.49 12.22 3.32
C ILE A 46 -6.07 12.46 1.92
N LYS A 47 -5.68 11.63 0.93
CA LYS A 47 -6.21 11.75 -0.44
C LYS A 47 -7.71 11.45 -0.49
N LYS A 48 -8.17 10.39 0.18
CA LYS A 48 -9.61 10.05 0.24
C LYS A 48 -10.44 11.20 0.78
N ALA A 49 -10.03 11.75 1.93
CA ALA A 49 -10.68 12.93 2.52
C ALA A 49 -10.72 14.13 1.56
N LYS A 50 -9.65 14.35 0.77
CA LYS A 50 -9.60 15.43 -0.24
C LYS A 50 -10.62 15.23 -1.37
N PHE A 51 -10.88 14.00 -1.78
CA PHE A 51 -11.77 13.67 -2.90
C PHE A 51 -13.18 13.23 -2.46
N GLY A 52 -13.52 13.35 -1.18
CA GLY A 52 -14.85 13.00 -0.65
C GLY A 52 -15.14 11.49 -0.62
N LEU A 53 -14.09 10.66 -0.53
CA LEU A 53 -14.14 9.20 -0.44
C LEU A 53 -13.85 8.68 0.98
#